data_AF-A0A2G9T9N7-F1
#
_entry.id   AF-A0A2G9T9N7-F1
#
_cell.length_a   1.000
_cell.length_b   1.000
_cell.length_c   1.000
_cell.angle_alpha   90.00
_cell.angle_beta   90.00
_cell.angle_gamma   90.00
#
_symmetry.space_group_name_H-M   'P 1'
#
loop_
_entity.id
_entity.type
_entity.pdbx_description
1 polymer ?
#
loop_
_entity_poly.entity_id
_entity_poly.type
_entity_poly.pdbx_seq_one_letter_code
_entity_poly.pdbx_strand_id
1 'polypeptide(L)' 'VYRIGDGMGIRKDGLAYDGGTVIKYYEPLLTKVISHASNHKLAAQKMLRCLRDSKVRGIE' A
#
# COMPACT_ATOMS: atom_id res chain seq x y z
N VAL A 1 9.25 0.45 -10.13
CA VAL A 1 9.47 0.65 -8.68
C VAL A 1 8.13 0.53 -8.00
N TYR A 2 7.94 -0.58 -7.31
CA TYR A 2 6.76 -0.91 -6.54
C TYR A 2 7.20 -1.28 -5.13
N ARG A 3 6.99 -0.33 -4.21
CA ARG A 3 7.29 -0.52 -2.79
C ARG A 3 6.15 0.07 -1.98
N ILE A 4 5.55 -0.76 -1.15
CA ILE A 4 4.54 -0.32 -0.20
C ILE A 4 5.16 -0.36 1.20
N GLY A 5 5.01 0.74 1.94
CA GLY A 5 5.48 0.89 3.32
C GLY A 5 4.97 -0.24 4.21
N ASP A 6 5.70 -0.54 5.28
CA ASP A 6 5.42 -1.69 6.14
C ASP A 6 5.68 -1.37 7.62
N GLY A 7 5.60 -2.40 8.46
CA GLY A 7 6.02 -2.39 9.85
C GLY A 7 4.89 -2.68 10.82
N MET A 8 5.18 -2.56 12.12
CA MET A 8 4.24 -2.92 13.19
C MET A 8 2.85 -2.27 13.01
N GLY A 9 1.82 -3.10 12.94
CA GLY A 9 0.43 -2.68 12.77
C GLY A 9 0.06 -2.27 11.34
N ILE A 10 0.82 -2.67 10.33
CA ILE A 10 0.46 -2.57 8.91
C ILE A 10 0.22 -3.97 8.35
N ARG A 11 -0.88 -4.15 7.64
CA ARG A 11 -1.15 -5.30 6.79
C ARG A 11 -1.28 -4.83 5.34
N LYS A 12 -0.66 -5.56 4.43
CA LYS A 12 -0.74 -5.32 2.98
C LYS A 12 -1.32 -6.56 2.31
N ASP A 13 -2.35 -6.36 1.50
CA ASP A 13 -2.92 -7.38 0.64
C ASP A 13 -2.90 -6.83 -0.79
N GLY A 14 -2.20 -7.46 -1.73
CA GLY A 14 -2.13 -6.96 -3.10
C GLY A 14 -1.47 -7.93 -4.07
N LEU A 15 -1.59 -7.62 -5.35
CA LEU A 15 -1.10 -8.44 -6.45
C LEU A 15 -0.07 -7.71 -7.31
N ALA A 16 0.14 -6.41 -7.10
CA ALA A 16 1.14 -5.66 -7.83
C ALA A 16 2.56 -5.99 -7.35
N TYR A 17 3.52 -5.96 -8.28
CA TYR A 17 4.93 -6.23 -8.05
C TYR A 17 5.76 -5.47 -9.08
N ASP A 18 7.08 -5.37 -8.84
CA ASP A 18 7.98 -4.67 -9.76
C ASP A 18 8.01 -5.34 -11.14
N GLY A 19 7.79 -4.55 -12.20
CA GLY A 19 7.74 -5.02 -13.58
C GLY A 19 6.39 -5.60 -14.04
N GLY A 20 5.37 -5.62 -13.16
CA GLY A 20 4.02 -6.01 -13.54
C GLY A 20 3.31 -4.96 -14.40
N THR A 21 2.52 -5.42 -15.38
CA THR A 21 1.67 -4.57 -16.23
C THR A 21 0.25 -4.50 -15.66
N VAL A 22 -0.30 -3.28 -15.54
CA VAL A 22 -1.71 -3.09 -15.16
C VAL A 22 -2.58 -3.27 -16.40
N ILE A 23 -3.48 -4.25 -16.37
CA ILE A 23 -4.35 -4.57 -17.52
C ILE A 23 -5.67 -3.82 -17.38
N LYS A 24 -6.14 -3.22 -18.48
CA LYS A 24 -7.34 -2.35 -18.51
C LYS A 24 -8.68 -3.07 -18.34
N TYR A 25 -8.69 -4.40 -18.31
CA TYR A 25 -9.92 -5.20 -18.24
C TYR A 25 -10.45 -5.42 -16.81
N TYR A 26 -9.67 -5.05 -15.78
CA TYR A 26 -10.02 -5.25 -14.38
C TYR A 26 -9.81 -3.98 -13.55
N GLU A 27 -10.33 -3.97 -12.31
CA GLU A 27 -10.07 -2.89 -11.37
C GLU A 27 -8.56 -2.78 -11.08
N PRO A 28 -7.95 -1.58 -11.23
CA PRO A 28 -6.51 -1.41 -11.09
C PRO A 28 -6.06 -1.33 -9.61
N LEU A 29 -6.60 -2.20 -8.75
CA LEU A 29 -6.25 -2.25 -7.34
C LEU A 29 -4.83 -2.84 -7.17
N LEU A 30 -3.86 -1.98 -6.91
CA LEU A 30 -2.46 -2.40 -6.73
C LEU A 30 -2.25 -3.12 -5.38
N THR A 31 -2.72 -2.51 -4.30
CA THR A 31 -2.67 -3.07 -2.95
C THR A 31 -3.71 -2.40 -2.07
N LYS A 32 -4.30 -3.17 -1.15
CA LYS A 32 -5.03 -2.71 0.02
C LYS A 32 -4.08 -2.66 1.21
N VAL A 33 -4.06 -1.53 1.91
CA VAL A 33 -3.30 -1.32 3.14
C VAL A 33 -4.27 -1.14 4.30
N ILE A 34 -4.03 -1.85 5.41
CA ILE A 34 -4.81 -1.75 6.64
C ILE A 34 -3.87 -1.41 7.79
N SER A 35 -4.17 -0.34 8.53
CA SER A 35 -3.44 0.05 9.73
C SER A 35 -4.23 -0.34 10.99
N HIS A 36 -3.56 -0.91 11.98
CA HIS A 36 -4.14 -1.27 13.26
C HIS A 36 -3.37 -0.67 14.45
N ALA A 37 -4.12 -0.13 15.42
CA ALA A 37 -3.61 0.37 16.69
C ALA A 37 -4.73 0.39 17.75
N SER A 38 -4.38 0.68 19.00
CA SER A 38 -5.32 0.73 20.13
C SER A 38 -6.35 1.86 20.05
N ASN A 39 -6.12 2.88 19.22
CA ASN A 39 -7.08 3.94 18.95
C ASN A 39 -6.92 4.48 17.52
N HIS A 40 -7.93 5.22 17.08
CA HIS A 40 -7.99 5.73 15.71
C HIS A 40 -6.82 6.68 15.36
N LYS A 41 -6.43 7.57 16.27
CA LYS A 41 -5.34 8.54 16.05
C LYS A 41 -4.01 7.83 15.77
N LEU A 42 -3.67 6.81 16.55
CA LEU A 42 -2.46 6.01 16.34
C LEU A 42 -2.52 5.19 15.05
N ALA A 43 -3.68 4.61 14.72
CA ALA A 43 -3.86 3.87 13.47
C ALA A 43 -3.66 4.79 12.25
N ALA A 44 -4.26 5.99 12.28
CA ALA A 44 -4.09 7.00 11.23
C ALA A 44 -2.64 7.46 11.08
N GLN A 45 -1.90 7.64 12.20
CA GLN A 45 -0.47 7.96 12.15
C GLN A 45 0.36 6.84 11.50
N LYS A 46 0.07 5.57 11.82
CA LYS A 46 0.73 4.42 11.18
C LYS A 46 0.42 4.35 9.69
N MET A 47 -0.84 4.58 9.30
CA MET A 47 -1.24 4.67 7.89
C MET A 47 -0.46 5.78 7.17
N LEU A 48 -0.37 6.98 7.76
CA LEU A 48 0.35 8.10 7.17
C LEU A 48 1.84 7.80 6.97
N ARG A 49 2.50 7.14 7.95
CA ARG A 49 3.88 6.66 7.80
C ARG A 49 3.99 5.70 6.61
N CYS A 50 3.13 4.67 6.58
CA CYS A 50 3.12 3.68 5.51
C CYS A 50 2.96 4.33 4.12
N LEU A 51 2.05 5.29 3.97
CA LEU A 51 1.83 5.99 2.71
C LEU A 51 3.03 6.85 2.30
N ARG A 52 3.70 7.52 3.25
CA ARG A 52 4.90 8.34 2.97
C ARG A 52 6.11 7.49 2.56
N ASP A 53 6.26 6.31 3.14
CA ASP A 53 7.35 5.39 2.82
C ASP A 53 7.10 4.63 1.50
N SER A 54 5.83 4.57 1.07
CA SER A 54 5.43 3.91 -0.17
C SER A 54 5.94 4.68 -1.39
N LYS A 55 6.44 3.94 -2.39
CA LYS A 55 6.91 4.46 -3.67
C LYS A 55 6.38 3.58 -4.79
N VAL A 56 5.50 4.14 -5.61
CA VAL A 56 4.99 3.52 -6.83
C VAL A 56 5.32 4.44 -8.01
N ARG A 57 5.94 3.90 -9.06
CA ARG A 57 6.35 4.65 -10.26
C ARG A 57 6.10 3.82 -11.51
N GLY A 58 5.79 4.51 -12.61
CA GLY A 58 5.62 3.91 -13.93
C GLY A 58 4.32 3.11 -14.06
N ILE A 59 3.20 3.68 -13.58
CA ILE A 59 1.87 3.11 -13.83
C ILE A 59 1.50 3.47 -15.27
N GLU A 60 1.07 2.47 -16.04
CA GLU A 60 0.61 2.57 -17.44
C GLU A 60 -0.77 1.91 -17.59
#